data_AF-A0A1Q7GLJ0-F1
#
_entry.id   AF-A0A1Q7GLJ0-F1
#
_cell.length_a   1.000
_cell.length_b   1.000
_cell.length_c   1.000
_cell.angle_alpha   90.00
_cell.angle_beta   90.00
_cell.angle_gamma   90.00
#
_symmetry.space_group_name_H-M   'P 1'
#
loop_
_entity.id
_entity.type
_entity.pdbx_description
1 polymer ?
#
loop_
_entity_poly.entity_id
_entity_poly.type
_entity_poly.pdbx_seq_one_letter_code
_entity_poly.pdbx_strand_id
1 'polypeptide(L)'
;MIALETDQGPALVVRQRVLPNRDPFIQATVTLHDPGIQTLEFRYLNASGAWQPTWDAEAEQGLPRAVQVTVATTRGGRTEALPPLTVVLRTGTL
;
A
#
# COMPACT_ATOMS: atom_id res chain seq x y z
N MET A 1 -15.50 -10.34 -2.75
CA MET A 1 -14.14 -10.73 -3.18
C MET A 1 -14.02 -10.43 -4.67
N ILE A 2 -13.40 -9.32 -5.07
CA ILE A 2 -12.94 -9.14 -6.46
C ILE A 2 -11.65 -8.31 -6.44
N ALA A 3 -10.52 -9.00 -6.36
CA ALA A 3 -9.37 -8.65 -7.17
C ALA A 3 -9.16 -9.88 -8.04
N LEU A 4 -9.50 -9.78 -9.34
CA LEU A 4 -9.07 -10.77 -10.30
C LEU A 4 -7.55 -10.58 -10.40
N GLU A 5 -6.81 -11.52 -9.80
CA GLU A 5 -5.41 -11.75 -10.15
C GLU A 5 -5.38 -11.98 -11.66
N THR A 6 -4.88 -11.00 -12.40
CA THR A 6 -4.50 -11.20 -13.80
C THR A 6 -3.44 -12.30 -13.83
N ASP A 7 -3.55 -13.22 -14.80
CA ASP A 7 -2.69 -14.39 -15.12
C ASP A 7 -1.18 -14.09 -15.33
N GLN A 8 -0.63 -13.05 -14.71
CA GLN A 8 0.71 -12.50 -14.96
C GLN A 8 1.69 -12.73 -13.78
N GLY A 9 1.28 -13.49 -12.77
CA GLY A 9 2.09 -13.75 -11.57
C GLY A 9 2.14 -12.56 -10.59
N PRO A 10 2.92 -12.67 -9.49
CA PRO A 10 3.00 -11.62 -8.49
C PRO A 10 3.67 -10.35 -9.04
N ALA A 11 3.05 -9.20 -8.81
CA ALA A 11 3.53 -7.89 -9.22
C ALA A 11 3.00 -6.81 -8.27
N LEU A 12 3.72 -5.69 -8.15
CA LEU A 12 3.19 -4.48 -7.53
C LEU A 12 2.22 -3.80 -8.49
N VAL A 13 0.97 -3.63 -8.07
CA VAL A 13 -0.08 -2.97 -8.88
C VAL A 13 -0.64 -1.77 -8.13
N VAL A 14 -0.58 -0.58 -8.74
CA VAL A 14 -1.24 0.62 -8.22
C VAL A 14 -2.50 0.89 -9.03
N ARG A 15 -3.64 0.94 -8.34
CA ARG A 15 -4.94 1.25 -8.94
C ARG A 15 -5.47 2.57 -8.39
N GLN A 16 -6.04 3.39 -9.25
CA GLN A 16 -6.56 4.70 -8.88
C GLN A 16 -8.02 4.85 -9.28
N ARG A 17 -8.76 5.61 -8.48
CA ARG A 17 -10.15 5.98 -8.75
C ARG A 17 -10.40 7.40 -8.28
N VAL A 18 -11.04 8.19 -9.15
CA VAL A 18 -11.43 9.56 -8.85
C VAL A 18 -12.62 9.57 -7.89
N LEU A 19 -12.61 10.50 -6.94
CA LEU A 19 -13.72 10.74 -6.01
C LEU A 19 -14.59 11.92 -6.50
N PRO A 20 -15.92 11.91 -6.24
CA PRO A 20 -16.67 10.87 -5.54
C PRO A 20 -16.87 9.62 -6.40
N ASN A 21 -16.87 8.47 -5.74
CA ASN A 21 -17.06 7.18 -6.38
C ASN A 21 -18.55 6.94 -6.70
N ARG A 22 -19.01 7.46 -7.85
CA ARG A 22 -20.44 7.42 -8.24
C ARG A 22 -20.93 6.03 -8.59
N ASP A 23 -20.05 5.15 -9.07
CA ASP A 23 -20.35 3.74 -9.33
C ASP A 23 -19.31 2.87 -8.60
N PRO A 24 -19.68 2.25 -7.46
CA PRO A 24 -18.72 1.57 -6.61
C PRO A 24 -18.21 0.24 -7.16
N PHE A 25 -18.84 -0.29 -8.20
CA PHE A 25 -18.52 -1.60 -8.78
C PHE A 25 -17.57 -1.51 -9.98
N ILE A 26 -17.30 -0.31 -10.51
CA ILE A 26 -16.30 -0.13 -11.57
C ILE A 26 -14.90 -0.41 -11.02
N GLN A 27 -14.14 -1.21 -11.78
CA GLN A 27 -12.75 -1.49 -11.46
C GLN A 27 -11.91 -0.20 -11.54
N ALA A 28 -11.07 0.01 -10.53
CA ALA A 28 -10.11 1.11 -10.53
C ALA A 28 -9.08 0.92 -11.66
N THR A 29 -8.72 2.02 -12.32
CA THR A 29 -7.75 2.02 -13.42
C THR A 29 -6.37 1.62 -12.89
N VAL A 30 -5.72 0.66 -13.55
CA VAL A 30 -4.30 0.33 -13.27
C VAL A 30 -3.43 1.47 -13.78
N THR A 31 -2.60 2.01 -12.89
CA THR A 31 -1.70 3.15 -13.17
C THR A 31 -0.22 2.76 -13.07
N LEU A 32 0.08 1.66 -12.37
CA LEU A 32 1.39 1.03 -12.32
C LEU A 32 1.21 -0.49 -12.27
N HIS A 33 2.07 -1.19 -13.00
CA HIS A 33 2.25 -2.64 -12.91
C HIS A 33 3.74 -2.95 -12.99
N ASP A 34 4.34 -3.38 -11.88
CA ASP A 34 5.77 -3.68 -11.78
C ASP A 34 5.99 -5.15 -11.34
N PRO A 35 6.36 -6.05 -12.27
CA PRO A 35 6.63 -7.45 -11.97
C PRO A 35 8.00 -7.67 -11.32
N GLY A 36 8.86 -6.65 -11.22
CA GLY A 36 10.14 -6.75 -10.51
C GLY A 36 9.98 -6.79 -8.99
N ILE A 37 8.85 -6.30 -8.48
CA ILE A 37 8.52 -6.25 -7.05
C ILE A 37 7.67 -7.48 -6.70
N GLN A 38 8.18 -8.27 -5.75
CA GLN A 38 7.60 -9.56 -5.37
C GLN A 38 7.08 -9.58 -3.93
N THR A 39 7.42 -8.56 -3.13
CA THR A 39 6.94 -8.42 -1.75
C THR A 39 6.67 -6.96 -1.45
N LEU A 40 5.60 -6.73 -0.68
CA LEU A 40 5.17 -5.42 -0.20
C LEU A 40 4.75 -5.56 1.26
N GLU A 41 5.36 -4.78 2.14
CA GLU A 41 5.03 -4.74 3.57
C GLU A 41 4.77 -3.31 4.03
N PHE A 42 3.84 -3.17 4.95
CA PHE A 42 3.48 -1.90 5.56
C PHE A 42 3.65 -1.96 7.07
N ARG A 43 4.13 -0.85 7.64
CA ARG A 43 4.00 -0.56 9.06
C ARG A 43 3.42 0.84 9.23
N TYR A 44 2.69 1.05 10.31
CA TYR A 44 1.93 2.27 10.55
C TYR A 44 2.33 2.89 11.88
N LEU A 45 2.69 4.18 11.88
CA LEU A 45 3.08 4.89 13.09
C LEU A 45 1.84 5.45 13.78
N ASN A 46 1.53 4.94 14.96
CA ASN A 46 0.35 5.36 15.70
C ASN A 46 0.54 6.67 16.47
N ALA A 47 -0.53 7.10 17.15
CA ALA A 47 -0.52 8.35 17.90
C ALA A 47 0.52 8.39 19.04
N SER A 48 0.84 7.23 19.65
CA SER A 48 1.82 7.08 20.71
C SER A 48 3.27 6.94 20.22
N GLY A 49 3.49 6.91 18.91
CA GLY A 49 4.82 6.74 18.31
C GLY A 49 5.27 5.28 18.17
N ALA A 50 4.36 4.32 18.33
CA ALA A 50 4.62 2.90 18.11
C ALA A 50 4.28 2.48 16.67
N TRP A 51 5.12 1.61 16.09
CA TRP A 51 4.91 1.03 14.77
C TRP A 51 4.05 -0.24 14.84
N GLN A 52 2.89 -0.20 14.19
CA GLN A 52 1.93 -1.30 14.10
C GLN A 52 2.02 -2.03 12.76
N PRO A 53 1.84 -3.36 12.71
CA PRO A 53 1.81 -4.14 11.46
C PRO A 53 0.47 -4.04 10.73
N THR A 54 -0.59 -3.63 11.43
CA THR A 54 -1.94 -3.43 10.90
C THR A 54 -2.45 -2.05 11.30
N TRP A 55 -3.48 -1.55 10.61
CA TRP A 55 -4.12 -0.30 10.93
C TRP A 55 -5.63 -0.42 10.84
N ASP A 56 -6.31 -0.05 11.91
CA ASP A 56 -7.76 0.13 11.96
C ASP A 56 -8.04 1.60 12.24
N ALA A 57 -8.54 2.31 11.23
CA ALA A 57 -8.76 3.75 11.34
C ALA A 57 -9.90 4.12 12.30
N GLU A 58 -10.84 3.21 12.56
CA GLU A 58 -11.92 3.44 13.52
C GLU A 58 -11.39 3.31 14.95
N ALA A 59 -10.66 2.23 15.22
CA ALA A 59 -10.03 1.99 16.53
C ALA A 59 -8.96 3.05 16.87
N GLU A 60 -8.16 3.46 15.88
CA GLU A 60 -7.08 4.45 16.04
C GLU A 60 -7.56 5.91 15.86
N GLN A 61 -8.86 6.11 15.59
CA GLN A 61 -9.52 7.42 15.44
C GLN A 61 -8.88 8.32 14.37
N GLY A 62 -8.44 7.73 13.25
CA GLY A 62 -7.94 8.47 12.10
C GLY A 62 -6.82 7.79 11.32
N LEU A 63 -6.07 8.62 10.58
CA LEU A 63 -4.93 8.19 9.80
C LEU A 63 -3.69 7.99 10.69
N PRO A 64 -2.78 7.08 10.32
CA PRO A 64 -1.50 6.97 11.02
C PRO A 64 -0.66 8.22 10.80
N ARG A 65 0.26 8.52 11.71
CA ARG A 65 1.18 9.67 11.59
C ARG A 65 2.16 9.49 10.42
N ALA A 66 2.53 8.25 10.13
CA ALA A 66 3.40 7.88 9.03
C ALA A 66 3.15 6.43 8.60
N VAL A 67 3.52 6.11 7.37
CA VAL A 67 3.54 4.74 6.84
C VAL A 67 4.97 4.42 6.44
N GLN A 68 5.48 3.28 6.89
CA GLN A 68 6.70 2.70 6.38
C GLN A 68 6.35 1.64 5.35
N VAL A 69 6.93 1.76 4.16
CA VAL A 69 6.75 0.83 3.04
C VAL A 69 8.07 0.13 2.78
N THR A 70 8.05 -1.19 2.81
CA THR A 70 9.18 -2.03 2.40
C THR A 70 8.77 -2.80 1.17
N VAL A 71 9.61 -2.81 0.15
CA VAL A 71 9.43 -3.64 -1.04
C VAL A 71 10.63 -4.56 -1.21
N ALA A 72 10.40 -5.73 -1.78
CA ALA A 72 11.48 -6.64 -2.14
C ALA A 72 11.44 -6.99 -3.63
N THR A 73 12.63 -7.08 -4.22
CA THR A 73 12.83 -7.47 -5.62
C THR A 73 13.47 -8.85 -5.69
N THR A 74 13.30 -9.56 -6.81
CA THR A 74 14.09 -10.78 -7.07
C THR A 74 15.34 -10.43 -7.87
N ARG A 75 16.52 -10.70 -7.30
CA ARG A 75 17.81 -10.57 -7.99
C ARG A 75 18.57 -11.88 -7.93
N GLY A 76 18.89 -12.47 -9.08
CA GLY A 76 19.62 -13.74 -9.15
C GLY A 76 18.94 -14.90 -8.42
N GLY A 77 17.60 -14.94 -8.39
CA GLY A 77 16.81 -15.99 -7.72
C GLY A 77 16.66 -15.81 -6.21
N ARG A 78 17.10 -14.69 -5.64
CA ARG A 78 16.90 -14.35 -4.23
C ARG A 78 16.03 -13.10 -4.08
N THR A 79 15.16 -13.13 -3.09
CA THR A 79 14.36 -11.97 -2.68
C THR A 79 15.22 -11.05 -1.81
N GLU A 80 15.42 -9.81 -2.26
CA GLU A 80 16.19 -8.79 -1.55
C GLU A 80 15.29 -7.60 -1.23
N ALA A 81 15.15 -7.29 0.06
CA ALA A 81 14.41 -6.12 0.52
C ALA A 81 15.21 -4.84 0.23
N LEU A 82 14.55 -3.84 -0.34
CA LEU A 82 15.09 -2.49 -0.47
C LEU A 82 15.02 -1.77 0.88
N PRO A 83 15.85 -0.72 1.10
CA PRO A 83 15.73 0.13 2.27
C PRO A 83 14.29 0.66 2.42
N PRO A 84 13.71 0.65 3.63
CA PRO A 84 12.33 1.06 3.84
C PRO A 84 12.14 2.55 3.58
N LEU A 85 11.03 2.91 2.93
CA LEU A 85 10.62 4.29 2.71
C LEU A 85 9.59 4.70 3.78
N THR A 86 9.88 5.75 4.55
CA THR A 86 8.93 6.33 5.49
C THR A 86 8.25 7.56 4.89
N VAL A 87 6.93 7.52 4.82
CA VAL A 87 6.08 8.62 4.33
C VAL A 87 5.30 9.20 5.51
N VAL A 88 5.52 10.48 5.82
CA VAL A 88 4.75 11.19 6.85
C VAL A 88 3.41 11.61 6.27
N LEU A 89 2.32 11.28 6.96
CA LEU A 89 0.98 11.71 6.56
C LEU A 89 0.65 13.02 7.27
N ARG A 90 0.40 14.05 6.47
CA ARG A 90 -0.10 15.34 6.97
C ARG A 90 -1.61 15.34 6.83
N THR A 91 -2.32 15.41 7.94
CA THR A 91 -3.76 15.70 7.91
C THR A 91 -3.93 17.16 7.50
N GLY A 92 -4.41 17.39 6.28
CA GLY A 92 -4.98 18.69 5.93
C GLY A 92 -6.25 18.85 6.75
N THR A 93 -6.39 19.95 7.47
CA THR A 93 -7.71 20.42 7.91
C THR A 93 -8.48 20.76 6.64
N LEU A 94 -9.39 19.87 6.25
CA LEU A 94 -10.43 20.17 5.27
C LEU A 94 -11.44 21.14 5.88
#